data_AF-A0A420RFS3-F1
#
_entry.id   AF-A0A420RFS3-F1
#
_cell.length_a   1.000
_cell.length_b   1.000
_cell.length_c   1.000
_cell.angle_alpha   90.00
_cell.angle_beta   90.00
_cell.angle_gamma   90.00
#
_symmetry.space_group_name_H-M   'P 1'
#
loop_
_entity.id
_entity.type
_entity.pdbx_description
1 polymer ?
#
loop_
_entity_poly.entity_id
_entity_poly.type
_entity_poly.pdbx_seq_one_letter_code
_entity_poly.pdbx_strand_id
1 'polypeptide(L)'
;MTSLNEVLRQNQRHMILSEQDRLKLAVLVTSSLLQLYGSSWMPKVIRSQDIYLIQGPDDPICDRFFVLQSLPQVKEIVKEEHQELTSMRNQTLFYLGVLLMELAFGKPIELLRSERDKSSIGSQFFTDYRTAKRLVDQVTSFVGPSYGSAVSRYIDGEFHSSEVGLEDTNLSHDVYTGVVMLLEKSIGESLV
;
A
#
# COMPACT_ATOMS: atom_id res chain seq x y z
N MET A 1 -9.54 11.47 -14.45
CA MET A 1 -8.87 10.90 -13.25
C MET A 1 -9.04 9.39 -13.32
N THR A 2 -7.99 8.63 -13.05
CA THR A 2 -7.98 7.17 -13.12
C THR A 2 -7.40 6.62 -11.82
N SER A 3 -7.97 5.55 -11.30
CA SER A 3 -7.44 4.92 -10.10
C SER A 3 -6.12 4.21 -10.41
N LEU A 4 -5.22 4.12 -9.43
CA LEU A 4 -3.97 3.37 -9.58
C LEU A 4 -4.25 1.90 -9.90
N ASN A 5 -5.33 1.32 -9.35
CA ASN A 5 -5.73 -0.04 -9.69
C ASN A 5 -6.03 -0.21 -11.18
N GLU A 6 -6.76 0.72 -11.79
CA GLU A 6 -7.04 0.70 -13.23
C GLU A 6 -5.77 0.87 -14.06
N VAL A 7 -4.88 1.79 -13.67
CA VAL A 7 -3.58 1.99 -14.33
C VAL A 7 -2.73 0.72 -14.29
N LEU A 8 -2.67 0.04 -13.15
CA LEU A 8 -1.92 -1.21 -12.99
C LEU A 8 -2.56 -2.42 -13.71
N ARG A 9 -3.87 -2.40 -13.95
CA ARG A 9 -4.58 -3.43 -14.74
C ARG A 9 -4.39 -3.25 -16.24
N GLN A 10 -4.38 -2.00 -16.69
CA GLN A 10 -4.43 -1.66 -18.09
C GLN A 10 -3.03 -1.53 -18.68
N ASN A 11 -2.64 -2.47 -19.52
CA ASN A 11 -1.50 -2.30 -20.43
C ASN A 11 -1.94 -1.54 -21.69
N GLN A 12 -2.63 -0.40 -21.53
CA GLN A 12 -3.00 0.47 -22.65
C GLN A 12 -1.78 1.30 -23.05
N ARG A 13 -1.54 1.49 -24.35
CA ARG A 13 -0.33 2.13 -24.91
C ARG A 13 -0.01 3.54 -24.38
N HIS A 14 -0.93 4.18 -23.66
CA HIS A 14 -0.83 5.56 -23.13
C HIS A 14 -1.07 5.66 -21.60
N MET A 15 -0.98 4.55 -20.85
CA MET A 15 -1.15 4.54 -19.38
C MET A 15 -0.19 3.56 -18.68
N ILE A 16 1.01 3.34 -19.25
CA ILE A 16 1.98 2.41 -18.66
C ILE A 16 2.91 3.21 -17.73
N LEU A 17 2.84 2.94 -16.43
CA LEU A 17 3.81 3.48 -15.48
C LEU A 17 5.16 2.80 -15.68
N SER A 18 6.20 3.59 -15.98
CA SER A 18 7.57 3.08 -15.96
C SER A 18 7.92 2.57 -14.57
N GLU A 19 8.93 1.69 -14.47
CA GLU A 19 9.40 1.25 -13.14
C GLU A 19 9.78 2.44 -12.26
N GLN A 20 10.51 3.40 -12.83
CA GLN A 20 10.92 4.61 -12.13
C GLN A 20 9.73 5.42 -11.59
N ASP A 21 8.64 5.52 -12.36
CA ASP A 21 7.43 6.21 -11.90
C ASP A 21 6.73 5.47 -10.77
N ARG A 22 6.70 4.13 -10.83
CA ARG A 22 6.14 3.30 -9.75
C ARG A 22 6.96 3.45 -8.46
N LEU A 23 8.29 3.51 -8.54
CA LEU A 23 9.15 3.72 -7.38
C LEU A 23 9.02 5.13 -6.78
N LYS A 24 8.93 6.16 -7.63
CA LYS A 24 8.63 7.52 -7.17
C LYS A 24 7.27 7.59 -6.47
N LEU A 25 6.25 6.97 -7.08
CA LEU A 25 4.92 6.92 -6.51
C LEU A 25 4.89 6.17 -5.16
N ALA A 26 5.65 5.07 -5.04
CA ALA A 26 5.81 4.33 -3.78
C ALA A 26 6.32 5.20 -2.63
N VAL A 27 7.37 6.01 -2.90
CA VAL A 27 7.89 6.98 -1.93
C VAL A 27 6.84 8.03 -1.59
N LEU A 28 6.27 8.70 -2.59
CA LEU A 28 5.33 9.79 -2.37
C LEU A 28 4.07 9.34 -1.63
N VAL A 29 3.49 8.20 -2.01
CA VAL A 29 2.30 7.65 -1.37
C VAL A 29 2.60 7.25 0.06
N THR A 30 3.70 6.54 0.31
CA THR A 30 4.05 6.12 1.67
C THR A 30 4.30 7.32 2.58
N SER A 31 5.07 8.31 2.11
CA SER A 31 5.34 9.53 2.87
C SER A 31 4.07 10.33 3.15
N SER A 32 3.20 10.50 2.16
CA SER A 32 1.95 11.24 2.32
C SER A 32 0.98 10.53 3.26
N LEU A 33 0.83 9.21 3.13
CA LEU A 33 -0.05 8.42 3.99
C LEU A 33 0.49 8.31 5.42
N LEU A 34 1.81 8.28 5.60
CA LEU A 34 2.41 8.34 6.94
C LEU A 34 2.09 9.66 7.65
N GLN A 35 2.10 10.79 6.93
CA GLN A 35 1.69 12.09 7.48
C GLN A 35 0.21 12.13 7.88
N LEU A 36 -0.64 11.37 7.20
CA LEU A 36 -2.07 11.26 7.48
C LEU A 36 -2.38 10.13 8.48
N TYR A 37 -1.40 9.29 8.85
CA TYR A 37 -1.61 8.12 9.67
C TYR A 37 -2.20 8.49 11.04
N GLY A 38 -3.23 7.77 11.47
CA GLY A 38 -3.96 8.05 12.71
C GLY A 38 -4.91 9.25 12.66
N SER A 39 -4.95 10.00 11.55
CA SER A 39 -5.94 11.06 11.35
C SER A 39 -7.26 10.53 10.79
N SER A 40 -8.33 11.32 10.94
CA SER A 40 -9.62 11.05 10.30
C SER A 40 -9.58 11.20 8.78
N TRP A 41 -8.46 11.66 8.19
CA TRP A 41 -8.26 11.85 6.76
C TRP A 41 -7.65 10.61 6.07
N MET A 42 -7.33 9.58 6.85
CA MET A 42 -6.83 8.31 6.34
C MET A 42 -7.97 7.29 6.27
N PRO A 43 -8.20 6.62 5.12
CA PRO A 43 -9.12 5.50 5.08
C PRO A 43 -8.62 4.37 6.01
N LYS A 44 -9.56 3.66 6.66
CA LYS A 44 -9.24 2.50 7.53
C LYS A 44 -8.40 1.45 6.79
N VAL A 45 -8.71 1.25 5.51
CA VAL A 45 -7.98 0.35 4.60
C VAL A 45 -7.69 1.14 3.33
N ILE A 46 -6.41 1.32 3.02
CA ILE A 46 -5.95 1.97 1.79
C ILE A 46 -5.71 0.90 0.72
N ARG A 47 -6.24 1.09 -0.49
CA ARG A 47 -5.98 0.22 -1.64
C ARG A 47 -5.63 1.04 -2.87
N SER A 48 -5.09 0.39 -3.90
CA SER A 48 -4.82 1.05 -5.20
C SER A 48 -6.07 1.63 -5.87
N GLN A 49 -7.27 1.13 -5.54
CA GLN A 49 -8.55 1.69 -5.99
C GLN A 49 -8.89 3.05 -5.33
N ASP A 50 -8.28 3.35 -4.19
CA ASP A 50 -8.52 4.58 -3.44
C ASP A 50 -7.51 5.67 -3.81
N ILE A 51 -6.51 5.37 -4.65
CA ILE A 51 -5.50 6.33 -5.11
C ILE A 51 -5.81 6.73 -6.54
N TYR A 52 -6.03 8.02 -6.78
CA TYR A 52 -6.36 8.56 -8.09
C TYR A 52 -5.25 9.44 -8.61
N LEU A 53 -4.73 9.10 -9.79
CA LEU A 53 -3.71 9.89 -10.47
C LEU A 53 -4.35 11.00 -11.29
N ILE A 54 -3.73 12.18 -11.29
CA ILE A 54 -4.09 13.27 -12.19
C ILE A 54 -3.64 12.89 -13.60
N GLN A 55 -4.52 13.05 -14.59
CA GLN A 55 -4.17 12.80 -15.98
C GLN A 55 -3.52 14.04 -16.60
N GLY A 56 -2.36 13.85 -17.22
CA GLY A 56 -1.78 14.81 -18.15
C GLY A 56 -2.35 14.65 -19.56
N PRO A 57 -1.83 15.41 -20.54
CA PRO A 57 -2.28 15.32 -21.93
C PRO A 57 -2.07 13.94 -22.56
N ASP A 58 -0.96 13.28 -22.23
CA ASP A 58 -0.55 12.00 -22.83
C ASP A 58 -0.47 10.85 -21.80
N ASP A 59 -0.04 11.12 -20.58
CA ASP A 59 0.19 10.12 -19.52
C ASP A 59 -0.27 10.61 -18.12
N PRO A 60 -0.52 9.70 -17.17
CA PRO A 60 -0.78 10.07 -15.78
C PRO A 60 0.42 10.78 -15.14
N ILE A 61 0.15 11.89 -14.46
CA ILE A 61 1.13 12.70 -13.73
C ILE A 61 1.38 12.03 -12.38
N CYS A 62 2.51 11.33 -12.27
CA CYS A 62 2.79 10.40 -11.17
C CYS A 62 3.18 11.08 -9.84
N ASP A 63 3.55 12.36 -9.86
CA ASP A 63 3.85 13.16 -8.66
C ASP A 63 2.60 13.83 -8.06
N ARG A 64 1.42 13.65 -8.68
CA ARG A 64 0.18 14.26 -8.21
C ARG A 64 -0.95 13.23 -8.16
N PHE A 65 -1.34 12.89 -6.94
CA PHE A 65 -2.44 11.97 -6.69
C PHE A 65 -3.37 12.48 -5.59
N PHE A 66 -4.56 11.92 -5.56
CA PHE A 66 -5.53 12.10 -4.50
C PHE A 66 -5.83 10.76 -3.85
N VAL A 67 -6.06 10.80 -2.54
CA VAL A 67 -6.58 9.64 -1.79
C VAL A 67 -8.08 9.86 -1.61
N LEU A 68 -8.88 8.98 -2.19
CA LEU A 68 -10.31 8.99 -2.01
C LEU A 68 -10.63 8.46 -0.62
N GLN A 69 -11.37 9.26 0.15
CA GLN A 69 -11.84 8.86 1.46
C GLN A 69 -13.30 9.26 1.64
N SER A 70 -14.11 8.30 2.09
CA SER A 70 -15.47 8.59 2.52
C SER A 70 -15.44 9.05 3.98
N LEU A 71 -15.66 10.35 4.20
CA LEU A 71 -15.84 10.88 5.55
C LEU A 71 -17.19 10.38 6.10
N PRO A 72 -17.25 9.99 7.38
CA PRO A 72 -18.51 9.55 7.97
C PRO A 72 -19.54 10.68 7.85
N GLN A 73 -20.60 10.44 7.07
CA GLN A 73 -21.76 11.31 7.10
C GLN A 73 -22.37 11.20 8.50
N VAL A 74 -22.72 12.34 9.10
CA VAL A 74 -23.41 12.38 10.39
C VAL A 74 -24.72 11.60 10.26
N LYS A 75 -24.73 10.37 10.81
CA LYS A 75 -25.80 9.34 10.89
C LYS A 75 -25.69 8.23 9.84
N GLU A 76 -25.20 7.07 10.26
CA GLU A 76 -26.06 5.96 10.72
C GLU A 76 -25.25 5.01 11.60
N ILE A 77 -25.81 4.68 12.76
CA ILE A 77 -25.28 3.66 13.67
C ILE A 77 -25.61 2.31 13.03
N VAL A 78 -24.82 1.89 12.05
CA VAL A 78 -24.80 0.48 11.66
C VAL A 78 -23.94 -0.23 12.67
N LYS A 79 -24.51 -1.23 13.34
CA LYS A 79 -23.80 -2.15 14.24
C LYS A 79 -22.74 -2.90 13.42
N GLU A 80 -21.55 -2.33 13.28
CA GLU A 80 -20.36 -3.05 12.82
C GLU A 80 -19.92 -4.01 13.93
N GLU A 81 -19.76 -5.28 13.56
CA GLU A 81 -19.47 -6.42 14.41
C GLU A 81 -18.31 -6.14 15.38
N HIS A 82 -18.65 -6.03 16.66
CA HIS A 82 -17.77 -5.61 17.77
C HIS A 82 -16.69 -6.64 18.18
N GLN A 83 -16.08 -7.38 17.25
CA GLN A 83 -14.98 -8.31 17.57
C GLN A 83 -13.72 -8.18 16.69
N GLU A 84 -13.73 -7.44 15.58
CA GLU A 84 -12.52 -7.27 14.74
C GLU A 84 -11.69 -6.00 15.05
N LEU A 85 -12.19 -5.13 15.93
CA LEU A 85 -11.72 -3.73 16.07
C LEU A 85 -10.40 -3.55 16.84
N THR A 86 -9.84 -4.60 17.46
CA THR A 86 -8.50 -4.51 18.09
C THR A 86 -7.35 -4.73 17.09
N SER A 87 -7.65 -5.11 15.85
CA SER A 87 -6.66 -5.44 14.80
C SER A 87 -6.59 -4.40 13.65
N MET A 88 -7.20 -3.22 13.81
CA MET A 88 -7.35 -2.24 12.71
C MET A 88 -6.03 -1.58 12.27
N ARG A 89 -5.12 -1.25 13.20
CA ARG A 89 -3.82 -0.63 12.86
C ARG A 89 -2.95 -1.55 11.98
N ASN A 90 -3.03 -2.85 12.24
CA ASN A 90 -2.24 -3.84 11.52
C ASN A 90 -2.72 -3.96 10.07
N GLN A 91 -4.02 -3.81 9.82
CA GLN A 91 -4.57 -3.87 8.46
C GLN A 91 -4.14 -2.68 7.60
N THR A 92 -4.14 -1.46 8.15
CA THR A 92 -3.70 -0.28 7.37
C THR A 92 -2.24 -0.41 6.94
N LEU A 93 -1.34 -0.75 7.87
CA LEU A 93 0.09 -0.94 7.58
C LEU A 93 0.31 -2.13 6.63
N PHE A 94 -0.41 -3.23 6.82
CA PHE A 94 -0.37 -4.37 5.91
C PHE A 94 -0.77 -3.96 4.48
N TYR A 95 -1.86 -3.22 4.31
CA TYR A 95 -2.33 -2.81 2.99
C TYR A 95 -1.46 -1.72 2.35
N LEU A 96 -0.73 -0.91 3.14
CA LEU A 96 0.38 -0.10 2.61
C LEU A 96 1.49 -0.99 2.02
N GLY A 97 1.87 -2.06 2.71
CA GLY A 97 2.79 -3.07 2.17
C GLY A 97 2.27 -3.70 0.88
N VAL A 98 1.00 -4.08 0.84
CA VAL A 98 0.36 -4.62 -0.38
C VAL A 98 0.44 -3.62 -1.52
N LEU A 99 0.13 -2.35 -1.27
CA LEU A 99 0.20 -1.30 -2.29
C LEU A 99 1.61 -1.15 -2.87
N LEU A 100 2.64 -1.22 -2.01
CA LEU A 100 4.03 -1.21 -2.45
C LEU A 100 4.38 -2.45 -3.28
N MET A 101 3.82 -3.62 -2.97
CA MET A 101 3.95 -4.81 -3.82
C MET A 101 3.28 -4.59 -5.19
N GLU A 102 2.08 -4.02 -5.23
CA GLU A 102 1.38 -3.74 -6.48
C GLU A 102 2.20 -2.83 -7.41
N LEU A 103 2.86 -1.81 -6.82
CA LEU A 103 3.79 -0.93 -7.52
C LEU A 103 5.07 -1.65 -7.97
N ALA A 104 5.62 -2.55 -7.15
CA ALA A 104 6.79 -3.36 -7.54
C ALA A 104 6.48 -4.25 -8.76
N PHE A 105 5.38 -5.00 -8.70
CA PHE A 105 4.99 -5.92 -9.77
C PHE A 105 4.31 -5.24 -10.97
N GLY A 106 3.94 -3.96 -10.84
CA GLY A 106 3.18 -3.24 -11.85
C GLY A 106 1.79 -3.85 -12.10
N LYS A 107 1.22 -4.51 -11.09
CA LYS A 107 -0.06 -5.25 -11.18
C LYS A 107 -0.78 -5.19 -9.84
N PRO A 108 -2.11 -5.09 -9.83
CA PRO A 108 -2.87 -5.17 -8.59
C PRO A 108 -2.80 -6.58 -7.99
N ILE A 109 -2.97 -6.68 -6.67
CA ILE A 109 -2.82 -7.93 -5.92
C ILE A 109 -3.82 -8.99 -6.40
N GLU A 110 -5.01 -8.59 -6.86
CA GLU A 110 -6.00 -9.52 -7.44
C GLU A 110 -5.43 -10.35 -8.59
N LEU A 111 -4.58 -9.73 -9.43
CA LEU A 111 -3.98 -10.39 -10.60
C LEU A 111 -2.74 -11.22 -10.23
N LEU A 112 -2.26 -11.10 -9.00
CA LEU A 112 -1.12 -11.85 -8.47
C LEU A 112 -1.56 -13.11 -7.69
N ARG A 113 -2.86 -13.26 -7.41
CA ARG A 113 -3.43 -14.39 -6.67
C ARG A 113 -3.24 -15.71 -7.41
N SER A 114 -3.11 -16.78 -6.62
CA SER A 114 -3.10 -18.16 -7.10
C SER A 114 -4.14 -18.99 -6.35
N GLU A 115 -4.51 -20.16 -6.88
CA GLU A 115 -5.52 -21.03 -6.25
C GLU A 115 -5.16 -21.40 -4.81
N ARG A 116 -3.87 -21.57 -4.50
CA ARG A 116 -3.38 -21.88 -3.15
C ARG A 116 -3.54 -20.73 -2.14
N ASP A 117 -3.77 -19.51 -2.61
CA ASP A 117 -3.96 -18.34 -1.72
C ASP A 117 -5.42 -18.19 -1.28
N LYS A 118 -6.37 -18.78 -2.02
CA LYS A 118 -7.80 -18.59 -1.78
C LYS A 118 -8.17 -18.99 -0.36
N SER A 119 -8.85 -18.09 0.34
CA SER A 119 -9.38 -18.37 1.67
C SER A 119 -10.55 -19.35 1.60
N SER A 120 -10.51 -20.40 2.43
CA SER A 120 -11.59 -21.39 2.52
C SER A 120 -12.90 -20.80 3.05
N ILE A 121 -12.82 -19.69 3.79
CA ILE A 121 -13.97 -18.95 4.33
C ILE A 121 -14.38 -17.76 3.43
N GLY A 122 -13.78 -17.61 2.25
CA GLY A 122 -14.08 -16.51 1.33
C GLY A 122 -13.59 -15.12 1.78
N SER A 123 -12.79 -15.06 2.85
CA SER A 123 -12.25 -13.79 3.34
C SER A 123 -11.22 -13.22 2.36
N GLN A 124 -11.49 -11.99 1.94
CA GLN A 124 -10.63 -11.21 1.04
C GLN A 124 -9.28 -10.90 1.71
N PHE A 125 -9.30 -10.46 2.97
CA PHE A 125 -8.08 -10.17 3.74
C PHE A 125 -7.14 -11.38 3.83
N PHE A 126 -7.66 -12.56 4.20
CA PHE A 126 -6.81 -13.75 4.30
C PHE A 126 -6.25 -14.20 2.94
N THR A 127 -7.01 -13.98 1.87
CA THR A 127 -6.54 -14.25 0.50
C THR A 127 -5.38 -13.31 0.15
N ASP A 128 -5.54 -12.00 0.39
CA ASP A 128 -4.50 -11.00 0.15
C ASP A 128 -3.26 -11.25 1.00
N TYR A 129 -3.44 -11.58 2.29
CA TYR A 129 -2.36 -11.93 3.20
C TYR A 129 -1.54 -13.11 2.70
N ARG A 130 -2.19 -14.20 2.27
CA ARG A 130 -1.50 -15.37 1.72
C ARG A 130 -0.77 -15.05 0.42
N THR A 131 -1.39 -14.28 -0.47
CA THR A 131 -0.75 -13.81 -1.71
C THR A 131 0.47 -12.93 -1.41
N ALA A 132 0.36 -11.98 -0.48
CA ALA A 132 1.45 -11.10 -0.10
C ALA A 132 2.61 -11.88 0.53
N LYS A 133 2.34 -12.72 1.54
CA LYS A 133 3.36 -13.57 2.19
C LYS A 133 4.10 -14.47 1.22
N ARG A 134 3.42 -14.99 0.21
CA ARG A 134 4.02 -15.86 -0.82
C ARG A 134 4.94 -15.11 -1.78
N LEU A 135 4.66 -13.82 -2.01
CA LEU A 135 5.31 -13.03 -3.06
C LEU A 135 6.33 -12.02 -2.52
N VAL A 136 6.32 -11.73 -1.22
CA VAL A 136 7.14 -10.68 -0.61
C VAL A 136 8.64 -10.85 -0.92
N ASP A 137 9.16 -12.08 -0.85
CA ASP A 137 10.58 -12.36 -1.14
C ASP A 137 10.96 -12.06 -2.59
N GLN A 138 10.01 -12.15 -3.53
CA GLN A 138 10.27 -11.88 -4.95
C GLN A 138 10.49 -10.38 -5.19
N VAL A 139 9.92 -9.50 -4.37
CA VAL A 139 10.06 -8.04 -4.53
C VAL A 139 11.53 -7.62 -4.57
N THR A 140 12.37 -8.24 -3.72
CA THR A 140 13.82 -8.03 -3.72
C THR A 140 14.46 -8.33 -5.06
N SER A 141 14.02 -9.38 -5.75
CA SER A 141 14.52 -9.75 -7.08
C SER A 141 14.02 -8.83 -8.20
N PHE A 142 12.83 -8.25 -8.05
CA PHE A 142 12.25 -7.36 -9.07
C PHE A 142 12.77 -5.93 -8.98
N VAL A 143 12.88 -5.38 -7.79
CA VAL A 143 13.16 -3.95 -7.57
C VAL A 143 14.50 -3.71 -6.88
N GLY A 144 14.96 -4.67 -6.07
CA GLY A 144 16.19 -4.56 -5.31
C GLY A 144 16.00 -4.70 -3.80
N PRO A 145 17.10 -4.87 -3.06
CA PRO A 145 17.09 -5.22 -1.65
C PRO A 145 16.50 -4.13 -0.74
N SER A 146 16.73 -2.85 -1.05
CA SER A 146 16.20 -1.77 -0.22
C SER A 146 14.68 -1.71 -0.30
N TYR A 147 14.11 -1.79 -1.50
CA TYR A 147 12.65 -1.82 -1.67
C TYR A 147 12.04 -3.09 -1.09
N GLY A 148 12.64 -4.25 -1.35
CA GLY A 148 12.20 -5.53 -0.79
C GLY A 148 12.13 -5.51 0.74
N SER A 149 13.18 -5.01 1.40
CA SER A 149 13.20 -4.89 2.87
C SER A 149 12.12 -3.95 3.39
N ALA A 150 11.87 -2.82 2.72
CA ALA A 150 10.80 -1.90 3.09
C ALA A 150 9.42 -2.56 3.05
N VAL A 151 9.15 -3.36 2.01
CA VAL A 151 7.89 -4.10 1.86
C VAL A 151 7.75 -5.21 2.90
N SER A 152 8.81 -6.02 3.11
CA SER A 152 8.79 -7.10 4.10
C SER A 152 8.39 -6.63 5.49
N ARG A 153 8.90 -5.48 5.94
CA ARG A 153 8.56 -4.93 7.26
C ARG A 153 7.06 -4.69 7.47
N TYR A 154 6.34 -4.27 6.42
CA TYR A 154 4.88 -4.15 6.47
C TYR A 154 4.16 -5.50 6.42
N ILE A 155 4.60 -6.42 5.57
CA ILE A 155 3.93 -7.71 5.35
C ILE A 155 4.19 -8.69 6.51
N ASP A 156 5.39 -8.62 7.10
CA ASP A 156 5.82 -9.44 8.22
C ASP A 156 5.37 -8.88 9.57
N GLY A 157 4.92 -7.63 9.59
CA GLY A 157 4.31 -7.04 10.76
C GLY A 157 5.32 -6.55 11.79
N GLU A 158 6.51 -6.11 11.34
CA GLU A 158 7.57 -5.61 12.22
C GLU A 158 7.16 -4.35 13.01
N PHE A 159 6.15 -3.62 12.50
CA PHE A 159 5.61 -2.42 13.13
C PHE A 159 4.44 -2.70 14.09
N HIS A 160 4.15 -3.96 14.40
CA HIS A 160 3.08 -4.34 15.33
C HIS A 160 3.53 -4.21 16.79
N SER A 161 3.84 -3.00 17.25
CA SER A 161 4.01 -2.74 18.69
C SER A 161 2.66 -2.83 19.39
N SER A 162 2.57 -3.74 20.37
CA SER A 162 1.36 -4.08 21.15
C SER A 162 1.00 -3.03 22.22
N GLU A 163 1.41 -1.77 22.08
CA GLU A 163 1.14 -0.77 23.11
C GLU A 163 -0.11 0.07 22.79
N VAL A 164 -1.12 -0.17 23.62
CA VAL A 164 -2.44 0.45 23.61
C VAL A 164 -2.29 1.94 23.91
N GLY A 165 -2.17 2.77 22.87
CA GLY A 165 -2.28 4.23 22.98
C GLY A 165 -1.65 4.94 21.80
N LEU A 166 -2.39 5.83 21.11
CA LEU A 166 -1.84 6.73 20.10
C LEU A 166 -1.16 7.92 20.78
N GLU A 167 -0.02 7.67 21.40
CA GLU A 167 1.02 8.70 21.61
C GLU A 167 2.39 8.13 21.17
N ASP A 168 2.37 7.20 20.22
CA ASP A 168 3.56 6.46 19.80
C ASP A 168 4.32 7.23 18.71
N THR A 169 5.04 8.29 19.12
CA THR A 169 6.03 8.99 18.27
C THR A 169 7.05 8.05 17.65
N ASN A 170 7.24 6.85 18.21
CA ASN A 170 8.17 5.85 17.69
C ASN A 170 7.65 5.22 16.39
N LEU A 171 6.34 4.94 16.25
CA LEU A 171 5.84 4.29 15.04
C LEU A 171 6.07 5.12 13.78
N SER A 172 5.84 6.43 13.83
CA SER A 172 6.09 7.30 12.66
C SER A 172 7.58 7.38 12.34
N HIS A 173 8.43 7.46 13.37
CA HIS A 173 9.87 7.42 13.21
C HIS A 173 10.35 6.07 12.65
N ASP A 174 9.83 4.95 13.14
CA ASP A 174 10.24 3.60 12.77
C ASP A 174 9.76 3.23 11.37
N VAL A 175 8.56 3.67 10.98
CA VAL A 175 8.09 3.54 9.59
C VAL A 175 8.90 4.46 8.68
N TYR A 176 9.18 5.70 9.08
CA TYR A 176 10.01 6.59 8.26
C TYR A 176 11.41 6.00 8.04
N THR A 177 12.09 5.65 9.13
CA THR A 177 13.46 5.13 9.08
C THR A 177 13.55 3.73 8.49
N GLY A 178 12.58 2.88 8.79
CA GLY A 178 12.52 1.49 8.35
C GLY A 178 11.89 1.27 6.98
N VAL A 179 11.17 2.25 6.42
CA VAL A 179 10.49 2.11 5.12
C VAL A 179 10.85 3.26 4.19
N VAL A 180 10.53 4.51 4.54
CA VAL A 180 10.65 5.65 3.62
C VAL A 180 12.09 5.83 3.15
N MET A 181 13.07 5.81 4.06
CA MET A 181 14.48 5.92 3.70
C MET A 181 14.96 4.79 2.78
N LEU A 182 14.43 3.58 2.97
CA LEU A 182 14.76 2.44 2.11
C LEU A 182 14.13 2.57 0.71
N LEU A 183 12.90 3.09 0.64
CA LEU A 183 12.25 3.40 -0.64
C LEU A 183 13.00 4.50 -1.40
N GLU A 184 13.41 5.58 -0.71
CA GLU A 184 14.22 6.65 -1.31
C GLU A 184 15.57 6.10 -1.83
N LYS A 185 16.23 5.24 -1.05
CA LYS A 185 17.46 4.58 -1.48
C LYS A 185 17.25 3.69 -2.72
N SER A 186 16.13 3.00 -2.82
CA SER A 186 15.83 2.12 -3.96
C SER A 186 15.74 2.86 -5.30
N ILE A 187 15.35 4.14 -5.29
CA ILE A 187 15.36 4.97 -6.51
C ILE A 187 16.79 5.13 -7.06
N GLY A 188 17.78 5.19 -6.18
CA GLY A 188 19.20 5.22 -6.57
C GLY A 188 19.74 3.87 -7.05
N GLU A 189 19.16 2.76 -6.58
CA GLU A 189 19.54 1.38 -6.97
C GLU A 189 19.03 1.03 -8.38
N SER A 190 17.88 1.58 -8.80
CA SER A 190 17.29 1.37 -10.15
C SER A 190 18.05 2.08 -11.29
N LEU A 191 19.03 2.95 -10.96
CA LEU A 191 19.83 3.70 -11.94
C LEU A 191 21.17 3.03 -12.32
N VAL A 192 21.45 1.82 -11.81
CA VAL A 192 22.70 1.06 -12.00
C VAL A 192 22.41 -0.23 -12.75
#